data_AF-A0A392RSA7-F1
#
_entry.id   AF-A0A392RSA7-F1
#
_cell.length_a   1.000
_cell.length_b   1.000
_cell.length_c   1.000
_cell.angle_alpha   90.00
_cell.angle_beta   90.00
_cell.angle_gamma   90.00
#
_symmetry.space_group_name_H-M   'P 1'
#
loop_
_entity.id
_entity.type
_entity.pdbx_description
1 polymer ?
#
loop_
_entity_poly.entity_id
_entity_poly.type
_entity_poly.pdbx_seq_one_letter_code
_entity_poly.pdbx_strand_id
1 'polypeptide(L)'
;CRKACLDRFGEHAVHCRELPSFKYRHDFVRDVLFDVFKRAGISVKKEAPVNFLTDPLEGRSTLRPADVLVHGWVGGKHACVDLTGVSPLVGLTTEDFTVGQAALKAAS
;
A
#
# COMPACT_ATOMS: atom_id res chain seq x y z
N CYS A 1 -18.88 -12.52 -0.61
CA CYS A 1 -18.82 -13.84 -1.26
C CYS A 1 -19.09 -14.98 -0.27
N ARG A 2 -20.04 -15.90 -0.58
CA ARG A 2 -20.28 -17.12 0.23
C ARG A 2 -19.07 -18.08 0.30
N LYS A 3 -18.03 -17.84 -0.50
CA LYS A 3 -16.78 -18.62 -0.54
C LYS A 3 -15.69 -18.10 0.42
N ALA A 4 -15.90 -16.97 1.09
CA ALA A 4 -14.92 -16.39 2.01
C ALA A 4 -14.65 -17.24 3.27
N CYS A 5 -15.56 -18.16 3.62
CA CYS A 5 -15.35 -19.11 4.72
C CYS A 5 -14.57 -20.37 4.32
N LEU A 6 -14.12 -20.51 3.07
CA LEU A 6 -13.46 -21.72 2.56
C LEU A 6 -11.98 -21.55 2.21
N ASP A 7 -11.38 -20.36 2.40
CA ASP A 7 -9.95 -20.20 2.16
C ASP A 7 -9.12 -20.51 3.42
N ARG A 8 -8.50 -21.70 3.44
CA ARG A 8 -7.61 -22.09 4.53
C ARG A 8 -6.48 -21.07 4.80
N PHE A 9 -6.15 -20.24 3.80
CA PHE A 9 -5.02 -19.32 3.80
C PHE A 9 -5.35 -17.86 3.49
N GLY A 10 -6.63 -17.46 3.39
CA GLY A 10 -6.96 -16.06 3.06
C GLY A 10 -6.76 -15.65 1.59
N GLU A 11 -6.45 -16.60 0.69
CA GLU A 11 -6.23 -16.36 -0.75
C GLU A 11 -7.47 -15.78 -1.44
N HIS A 12 -8.67 -16.20 -1.01
CA HIS A 12 -9.92 -15.71 -1.54
C HIS A 12 -10.13 -14.25 -1.13
N ALA A 13 -9.75 -13.84 0.07
CA ALA A 13 -9.78 -12.41 0.42
C ALA A 13 -8.87 -11.58 -0.50
N VAL A 14 -7.74 -12.11 -0.98
CA VAL A 14 -6.81 -11.36 -1.85
C VAL A 14 -7.33 -11.27 -3.31
N HIS A 15 -7.97 -12.33 -3.82
CA HIS A 15 -8.37 -12.42 -5.23
C HIS A 15 -9.87 -12.25 -5.50
N CYS A 16 -10.71 -12.22 -4.47
CA CYS A 16 -12.15 -12.14 -4.66
C CYS A 16 -12.55 -10.75 -5.15
N ARG A 17 -13.05 -10.71 -6.39
CA ARG A 17 -13.60 -9.50 -7.03
C ARG A 17 -14.75 -8.85 -6.25
N GLU A 18 -15.44 -9.61 -5.40
CA GLU A 18 -16.53 -9.12 -4.54
C GLU A 18 -16.05 -8.57 -3.20
N LEU A 19 -14.80 -8.86 -2.80
CA LEU A 19 -14.26 -8.40 -1.52
C LEU A 19 -13.31 -7.21 -1.77
N PRO A 20 -13.50 -6.08 -1.09
CA PRO A 20 -12.64 -4.90 -1.26
C PRO A 20 -11.25 -5.07 -0.64
N SER A 21 -10.83 -6.28 -0.27
CA SER A 21 -9.84 -6.55 0.78
C SER A 21 -8.46 -5.96 0.53
N PHE A 22 -7.96 -6.01 -0.70
CA PHE A 22 -6.63 -5.46 -1.00
C PHE A 22 -6.66 -3.93 -0.95
N LYS A 23 -7.68 -3.31 -1.56
CA LYS A 23 -7.88 -1.86 -1.53
C LYS A 23 -8.13 -1.38 -0.09
N TYR A 24 -8.97 -2.08 0.67
CA TYR A 24 -9.26 -1.74 2.06
C TYR A 24 -8.03 -1.85 2.97
N ARG A 25 -7.22 -2.91 2.84
CA ARG A 25 -5.99 -3.05 3.64
C ARG A 25 -4.97 -1.97 3.27
N HIS A 26 -4.83 -1.67 1.98
CA HIS A 26 -3.99 -0.57 1.50
C HIS A 26 -4.45 0.78 2.05
N ASP A 27 -5.74 1.10 1.91
CA ASP A 27 -6.37 2.32 2.41
C ASP A 27 -6.20 2.44 3.94
N PHE A 28 -6.37 1.33 4.68
CA PHE A 28 -6.19 1.30 6.13
C PHE A 28 -4.74 1.61 6.53
N VAL A 29 -3.75 0.97 5.89
CA VAL A 29 -2.34 1.23 6.18
C VAL A 29 -1.96 2.67 5.83
N ARG A 30 -2.43 3.19 4.69
CA ARG A 30 -2.28 4.60 4.31
C ARG A 30 -2.82 5.53 5.39
N ASP A 31 -4.01 5.23 5.88
CA ASP A 31 -4.71 6.08 6.84
C ASP A 31 -4.04 6.08 8.22
N VAL A 32 -3.54 4.93 8.67
CA VAL A 32 -2.72 4.81 9.88
C VAL A 32 -1.42 5.59 9.74
N LEU A 33 -0.71 5.44 8.62
CA LEU A 33 0.54 6.18 8.37
C LEU A 33 0.31 7.70 8.38
N PHE A 34 -0.77 8.16 7.74
CA PHE A 34 -1.18 9.55 7.77
C PHE A 34 -1.45 10.06 9.20
N ASP A 35 -2.17 9.29 10.03
CA ASP A 35 -2.44 9.64 11.42
C ASP A 35 -1.14 9.75 12.25
N VAL A 36 -0.21 8.81 12.07
CA VAL A 36 1.12 8.87 12.70
C VAL A 36 1.85 10.16 12.37
N PHE A 37 1.90 10.56 11.08
CA PHE A 37 2.52 11.82 10.67
C PHE A 37 1.81 13.04 11.28
N LYS A 38 0.47 13.07 11.27
CA LYS A 38 -0.31 14.15 11.87
C LYS A 38 -0.02 14.30 13.37
N ARG A 39 0.04 13.19 14.11
CA ARG A 39 0.35 13.18 15.55
C ARG A 39 1.80 13.58 15.86
N ALA A 40 2.72 13.29 14.95
CA ALA A 40 4.10 13.76 15.02
C ALA A 40 4.27 15.25 14.66
N GLY A 41 3.18 15.98 14.36
CA GLY A 41 3.24 17.40 13.97
C GLY A 41 3.73 17.63 12.54
N ILE A 42 3.79 16.59 11.72
CA ILE A 42 4.29 16.67 10.35
C ILE A 42 3.14 17.07 9.42
N SER A 43 3.43 18.01 8.50
CA SER A 43 2.49 18.42 7.46
C SER A 43 2.41 17.33 6.39
N VAL A 44 1.21 16.80 6.17
CA VAL A 44 0.99 15.61 5.35
C VAL A 44 -0.35 15.69 4.61
N LYS A 45 -0.43 15.12 3.40
CA LYS A 45 -1.63 15.05 2.55
C LYS A 45 -1.82 13.63 1.99
N LYS A 46 -3.05 13.10 2.03
CA LYS A 46 -3.41 11.81 1.38
C LYS A 46 -3.71 12.02 -0.10
N GLU A 47 -3.46 10.99 -0.91
CA GLU A 47 -3.81 10.92 -2.35
C GLU A 47 -3.42 12.21 -3.10
N ALA A 48 -2.22 12.71 -2.82
CA ALA A 48 -1.80 14.00 -3.31
C ALA A 48 -1.27 13.88 -4.75
N PRO A 49 -1.73 14.72 -5.69
CA PRO A 49 -1.16 14.75 -7.02
C PRO A 49 0.31 15.19 -6.94
N VAL A 50 1.22 14.41 -7.52
CA VAL A 50 2.69 14.62 -7.47
C VAL A 50 3.19 15.46 -8.65
N ASN A 51 2.37 16.41 -9.10
CA ASN A 51 2.58 17.22 -10.29
C ASN A 51 3.86 18.09 -10.22
N PHE A 52 4.49 18.19 -9.05
CA PHE A 52 5.77 18.89 -8.81
C PHE A 52 6.94 18.38 -9.68
N LEU A 53 6.84 17.17 -10.25
CA LEU A 53 7.85 16.59 -11.16
C LEU A 53 7.62 16.94 -12.63
N THR A 54 6.59 17.73 -12.94
CA THR A 54 6.22 18.05 -14.34
C THR A 54 6.52 19.50 -14.64
N ASP A 55 7.03 19.76 -15.84
CA ASP A 55 7.16 21.12 -16.37
C ASP A 55 5.77 21.78 -16.40
N PRO A 56 5.59 23.00 -15.84
CA PRO A 56 4.37 23.77 -15.95
C PRO A 56 3.84 23.94 -17.37
N LEU A 57 4.71 23.92 -18.40
CA LEU A 57 4.34 23.99 -19.82
C LEU A 57 3.73 22.69 -20.37
N GLU A 58 3.98 21.54 -19.75
CA GLU A 58 3.48 20.26 -20.26
C GLU A 58 2.01 19.99 -19.89
N GLY A 59 1.37 20.85 -19.09
CA GLY A 59 -0.08 21.06 -19.02
C GLY A 59 -0.97 19.87 -18.61
N ARG A 60 -0.45 18.65 -18.50
CA ARG A 60 -1.21 17.43 -18.20
C ARG A 60 -0.27 16.25 -18.00
N SER A 61 0.34 16.14 -16.84
CA SER A 61 0.73 14.81 -16.36
C SER A 61 -0.33 14.36 -15.37
N THR A 62 -1.12 13.37 -15.78
CA THR A 62 -2.02 12.63 -14.90
C THR A 62 -1.21 11.64 -14.07
N LEU A 63 -0.14 12.13 -13.42
CA LEU A 63 0.69 11.27 -12.58
C LEU A 63 -0.21 10.70 -11.48
N ARG A 64 -0.06 9.39 -11.25
CA ARG A 64 -0.77 8.68 -10.20
C ARG A 64 -0.52 9.46 -8.89
N PRO A 65 -1.58 9.88 -8.18
CA PRO A 65 -1.41 10.53 -6.88
C PRO A 65 -0.62 9.61 -5.95
N ALA A 66 0.31 10.19 -5.18
CA ALA A 66 1.00 9.44 -4.14
C ALA A 66 0.00 9.08 -3.04
N ASP A 67 0.15 7.89 -2.46
CA ASP A 67 -0.74 7.46 -1.37
C ASP A 67 -0.66 8.45 -0.19
N VAL A 68 0.56 8.90 0.15
CA VAL A 68 0.81 9.97 1.13
C VAL A 68 1.93 10.91 0.65
N LEU A 69 1.68 12.22 0.68
CA LEU A 69 2.69 13.27 0.49
C LEU A 69 3.05 13.90 1.84
N VAL A 70 4.33 13.84 2.20
CA VAL A 70 4.89 14.40 3.41
C VAL A 70 5.67 15.66 3.07
N HIS A 71 5.32 16.79 3.69
CA HIS A 71 5.97 18.08 3.47
C HIS A 71 7.08 18.32 4.48
N GLY A 72 8.17 18.99 4.06
CA GLY A 72 9.25 19.39 4.97
C GLY A 72 9.91 18.22 5.69
N TRP A 73 10.17 17.12 4.97
CA TRP A 73 10.90 15.96 5.49
C TRP A 73 12.39 16.30 5.66
N VAL A 74 13.28 15.34 5.44
CA VAL A 74 14.74 15.52 5.60
C VAL A 74 15.26 16.64 4.69
N GLY A 75 15.94 17.62 5.31
CA GLY A 75 16.52 18.76 4.60
C GLY A 75 15.48 19.69 3.95
N GLY A 76 14.24 19.69 4.44
CA GLY A 76 13.15 20.51 3.89
C GLY A 76 12.53 19.96 2.60
N LYS A 77 13.01 18.83 2.08
CA LYS A 77 12.48 18.21 0.86
C LYS A 77 11.13 17.54 1.14
N HIS A 78 10.26 17.48 0.13
CA HIS A 78 9.02 16.70 0.20
C HIS A 78 9.33 15.21 -0.04
N ALA A 79 8.53 14.33 0.56
CA ALA A 79 8.60 12.89 0.35
C ALA A 79 7.25 12.35 -0.14
N CYS A 80 7.27 11.60 -1.23
CA CYS A 80 6.11 10.84 -1.72
C CYS A 80 6.24 9.40 -1.22
N VAL A 81 5.21 8.91 -0.54
CA VAL A 81 5.15 7.54 -0.02
C VAL A 81 4.05 6.80 -0.75
N ASP A 82 4.43 5.73 -1.45
CA ASP A 82 3.53 4.78 -2.09
C ASP A 82 3.59 3.43 -1.38
N LEU A 83 2.42 2.82 -1.20
CA LEU A 83 2.24 1.57 -0.50
C LEU A 83 1.93 0.46 -1.50
N THR A 84 2.69 -0.63 -1.42
CA THR A 84 2.44 -1.85 -2.17
C THR A 84 2.22 -3.00 -1.20
N GLY A 85 1.02 -3.58 -1.21
CA GLY A 85 0.77 -4.83 -0.51
C GLY A 85 1.31 -6.00 -1.33
N VAL A 86 2.15 -6.86 -0.73
CA VAL A 86 2.58 -8.11 -1.35
C VAL A 86 1.89 -9.29 -0.67
N SER A 87 1.38 -10.23 -1.45
CA SER A 87 0.86 -11.48 -0.89
C SER A 87 2.02 -12.42 -0.58
N PRO A 88 2.03 -13.12 0.58
CA PRO A 88 3.02 -14.15 0.87
C PRO A 88 2.97 -15.34 -0.11
N LEU A 89 1.95 -15.41 -0.97
CA LEU A 89 1.83 -16.40 -2.05
C LEU A 89 2.55 -15.98 -3.34
N VAL A 90 3.01 -14.72 -3.45
CA VAL A 90 3.89 -14.29 -4.55
C VAL A 90 5.21 -15.05 -4.43
N GLY A 91 5.36 -16.10 -5.23
CA GLY A 91 6.52 -16.99 -5.24
C GLY A 91 6.23 -18.44 -4.85
N LEU A 92 5.01 -18.77 -4.38
CA LEU A 92 4.57 -20.15 -4.32
C LEU A 92 4.16 -20.59 -5.72
N THR A 93 4.97 -21.43 -6.36
CA THR A 93 4.47 -22.40 -7.34
C THR A 93 3.45 -23.31 -6.65
N THR A 94 2.71 -24.13 -7.40
CA THR A 94 1.63 -25.06 -6.98
C THR A 94 1.99 -26.12 -5.91
N GLU A 95 2.96 -25.85 -5.05
CA GLU A 95 3.35 -26.64 -3.88
C GLU A 95 2.56 -26.16 -2.65
N ASP A 96 2.27 -27.07 -1.73
CA ASP A 96 1.43 -26.81 -0.56
C ASP A 96 2.00 -25.69 0.33
N PHE A 97 1.19 -24.67 0.60
CA PHE A 97 1.52 -23.61 1.57
C PHE A 97 1.62 -24.19 2.98
N THR A 98 2.84 -24.21 3.51
CA THR A 98 3.08 -24.57 4.91
C THR A 98 3.06 -23.31 5.77
N VAL A 99 2.09 -23.23 6.69
CA VAL A 99 1.96 -22.14 7.67
C VAL A 99 3.28 -22.00 8.45
N GLY A 100 3.82 -20.78 8.51
CA GLY A 100 5.07 -20.46 9.20
C GLY A 100 6.30 -20.38 8.31
N GLN A 101 6.26 -20.93 7.08
CA GLN A 101 7.41 -20.93 6.17
C GLN A 101 7.79 -19.54 5.66
N ALA A 102 6.80 -18.65 5.46
CA ALA A 102 7.04 -17.26 5.07
C ALA A 102 7.70 -16.45 6.20
N ALA A 103 7.30 -16.67 7.45
CA ALA A 103 7.91 -16.03 8.62
C ALA A 103 9.34 -16.52 8.85
N LEU A 104 9.59 -17.82 8.66
CA LEU A 104 10.94 -18.40 8.69
C LEU A 104 11.86 -17.80 7.62
N LYS A 105 11.37 -17.62 6.38
CA LYS A 105 12.16 -17.00 5.30
C LYS A 105 12.43 -15.52 5.51
N ALA A 106 11.52 -14.79 6.14
CA ALA A 106 11.71 -13.37 6.44
C ALA A 106 12.68 -13.11 7.61
N ALA A 107 12.97 -14.14 8.41
CA ALA A 107 13.87 -14.09 9.57
C ALA A 107 15.31 -14.58 9.27
N SER A 108 15.62 -14.95 8.02
CA SER A 108 16.98 -15.27 7.53
C SER A 108 17.50 -14.15 6.63
#